data_AF-A0A1G3U8V3-F1
#
_entry.id   AF-A0A1G3U8V3-F1
#
_cell.length_a   1.000
_cell.length_b   1.000
_cell.length_c   1.000
_cell.angle_alpha   90.00
_cell.angle_beta   90.00
_cell.angle_gamma   90.00
#
_symmetry.space_group_name_H-M   'P 1'
#
loop_
_entity.id
_entity.type
_entity.pdbx_description
1 polymer ?
#
loop_
_entity_poly.entity_id
_entity_poly.type
_entity_poly.pdbx_seq_one_letter_code
_entity_poly.pdbx_strand_id
1 'polypeptide(L)'
;MMYSVAFDKDAEREFLKLEKQAQLLVSSKILDLQSGNFTNDKQLKGKHKGKFRKRAGNYRIIYLKENNLLVISVIRVAHRKEVY
;
A
#
# COMPACT_ATOMS: atom_id res chain seq x y z
N MET A 1 4.37 -6.93 -17.42
CA MET A 1 5.05 -5.62 -17.30
C MET A 1 5.33 -5.42 -15.81
N MET A 2 6.57 -5.09 -15.44
CA MET A 2 6.98 -5.01 -14.03
C MET A 2 7.11 -3.54 -13.64
N TYR A 3 6.43 -3.15 -12.56
CA TYR A 3 6.51 -1.82 -11.99
C TYR A 3 7.73 -1.72 -11.07
N SER A 4 8.34 -0.55 -10.99
CA SER A 4 9.24 -0.22 -9.89
C SER A 4 8.41 0.15 -8.67
N VAL A 5 8.87 -0.22 -7.47
CA VAL A 5 8.21 0.16 -6.22
C VAL A 5 9.18 0.99 -5.40
N ALA A 6 8.73 2.17 -4.97
CA ALA A 6 9.43 3.03 -4.03
C ALA A 6 8.56 3.27 -2.80
N PHE A 7 9.18 3.63 -1.68
CA PHE A 7 8.47 4.01 -0.46
C PHE A 7 8.74 5.48 -0.14
N ASP A 8 7.71 6.18 0.32
CA ASP A 8 7.91 7.40 1.08
C ASP A 8 8.62 7.05 2.40
N LYS A 9 9.47 7.96 2.90
CA LYS A 9 10.23 7.75 4.14
C LYS A 9 9.35 7.38 5.34
N ASP A 10 8.13 7.92 5.39
CA ASP A 10 7.17 7.60 6.45
C ASP A 10 6.62 6.18 6.31
N ALA A 11 6.26 5.78 5.10
CA ALA A 11 5.76 4.44 4.81
C ALA A 11 6.82 3.36 5.06
N GLU A 12 8.08 3.63 4.72
CA GLU A 12 9.20 2.73 5.02
C GLU A 12 9.34 2.55 6.54
N ARG A 13 9.32 3.65 7.30
CA ARG A 13 9.39 3.59 8.78
C ARG A 13 8.20 2.86 9.39
N GLU A 14 6.99 3.07 8.88
CA GLU A 14 5.79 2.32 9.30
C GLU A 14 5.94 0.82 9.02
N PHE A 15 6.40 0.46 7.83
CA PHE A 15 6.63 -0.92 7.42
C PHE A 15 7.65 -1.64 8.30
N LEU A 16 8.78 -0.99 8.57
CA LEU A 16 9.86 -1.57 9.38
C LEU A 16 9.45 -1.78 10.85
N LYS A 17 8.45 -1.03 11.34
CA LYS A 17 7.88 -1.21 12.70
C LYS A 17 6.88 -2.36 12.80
N LEU A 18 6.41 -2.90 11.68
CA LEU A 18 5.47 -4.01 11.69
C LEU A 18 6.13 -5.28 12.25
N GLU A 19 5.34 -6.10 12.93
CA GLU A 19 5.79 -7.44 13.30
C GLU A 19 6.06 -8.29 12.05
N LYS A 20 6.94 -9.28 12.19
CA LYS A 20 7.44 -10.10 11.07
C LYS A 20 6.32 -10.69 10.20
N GLN A 21 5.25 -11.20 10.80
CA GLN A 21 4.13 -11.77 10.06
C GLN A 21 3.39 -10.72 9.21
N ALA A 22 3.22 -9.51 9.76
CA ALA A 22 2.62 -8.39 9.05
C ALA A 22 3.52 -7.88 7.92
N GLN A 23 4.83 -7.81 8.14
CA GLN A 23 5.79 -7.47 7.09
C GLN A 23 5.70 -8.45 5.92
N LEU A 24 5.69 -9.77 6.17
CA LEU A 24 5.56 -10.78 5.12
C LEU A 24 4.27 -10.62 4.32
N LEU A 25 3.15 -10.38 5.00
CA LEU A 25 1.86 -10.18 4.37
C LEU A 25 1.84 -8.92 3.49
N VAL A 26 2.39 -7.81 3.99
CA VAL A 26 2.47 -6.54 3.25
C VAL A 26 3.42 -6.67 2.07
N SER A 27 4.60 -7.29 2.24
CA SER A 27 5.56 -7.56 1.17
C SER A 27 4.96 -8.40 0.05
N SER A 28 4.23 -9.47 0.40
CA SER A 28 3.52 -10.28 -0.60
C SER A 28 2.57 -9.44 -1.46
N LYS A 29 1.85 -8.49 -0.84
CA LYS A 29 0.97 -7.57 -1.58
C LYS A 29 1.70 -6.49 -2.35
N ILE A 30 2.92 -6.13 -1.96
CA ILE A 30 3.79 -5.25 -2.75
C ILE A 30 4.33 -5.98 -3.99
N LEU A 31 4.66 -7.26 -3.89
CA LEU A 31 5.05 -8.08 -5.05
C LEU A 31 3.90 -8.25 -6.04
N ASP A 32 2.66 -8.41 -5.54
CA ASP A 32 1.46 -8.35 -6.39
C ASP A 32 1.41 -7.02 -7.16
N LEU A 33 1.63 -5.88 -6.48
CA LEU A 33 1.67 -4.56 -7.13
C LEU A 33 2.80 -4.45 -8.16
N GLN A 34 4.00 -4.93 -7.82
CA GLN A 34 5.17 -4.92 -8.68
C GLN A 34 4.94 -5.69 -9.98
N SER A 35 4.22 -6.82 -9.92
CA SER A 35 3.83 -7.61 -11.09
C SER A 35 2.65 -7.02 -11.88
N GLY A 36 2.10 -5.89 -11.43
CA GLY A 36 0.96 -5.22 -12.06
C GLY A 36 -0.40 -5.80 -11.66
N ASN A 37 -0.46 -6.63 -10.61
CA ASN A 37 -1.71 -7.16 -10.09
C ASN A 37 -2.39 -6.13 -9.17
N PHE A 38 -3.30 -5.35 -9.74
CA PHE A 38 -4.12 -4.35 -9.05
C PHE A 38 -5.51 -4.85 -8.67
N THR A 39 -5.72 -6.17 -8.66
CA THR A 39 -7.04 -6.76 -8.42
C THR A 39 -7.59 -6.37 -7.05
N ASN A 40 -8.86 -5.95 -7.00
CA ASN A 40 -9.58 -5.49 -5.81
C ASN A 40 -9.05 -4.19 -5.15
N ASP A 41 -8.08 -3.53 -5.78
CA ASP A 41 -7.59 -2.24 -5.30
C ASP A 41 -8.64 -1.16 -5.56
N LYS A 42 -8.82 -0.22 -4.62
CA LYS A 42 -9.81 0.85 -4.74
C LYS A 42 -9.12 2.20 -4.87
N GLN A 43 -9.54 3.00 -5.85
CA GLN A 43 -9.12 4.39 -5.93
C GLN A 43 -9.72 5.18 -4.75
N LEU A 44 -8.91 6.04 -4.14
CA LEU A 44 -9.34 6.95 -3.09
C LEU A 44 -10.04 8.18 -3.69
N LYS A 45 -10.95 8.77 -2.91
CA LYS A 45 -11.74 9.94 -3.29
C LYS A 45 -11.36 11.17 -2.44
N GLY A 46 -11.86 12.35 -2.82
CA GLY A 46 -11.67 13.60 -2.09
C GLY A 46 -10.20 14.04 -2.06
N LYS A 47 -9.70 14.45 -0.88
CA LYS A 47 -8.32 14.93 -0.68
C LYS A 47 -7.21 13.93 -1.04
N HIS A 48 -7.56 12.66 -1.26
CA HIS A 48 -6.61 11.60 -1.64
C HIS A 48 -6.83 11.09 -3.07
N LYS A 49 -7.58 11.83 -3.92
CA LYS A 49 -7.78 11.50 -5.33
C LYS A 49 -6.43 11.27 -6.02
N GLY A 50 -6.38 10.25 -6.88
CA GLY A 50 -5.15 9.82 -7.56
C GLY A 50 -4.42 8.68 -6.85
N LYS A 51 -4.61 8.51 -5.54
CA LYS A 51 -4.08 7.37 -4.79
C LYS A 51 -5.01 6.15 -4.84
N PHE A 52 -4.43 4.99 -4.61
CA PHE A 52 -5.10 3.69 -4.57
C PHE A 52 -4.86 3.00 -3.24
N ARG A 53 -5.77 2.09 -2.88
CA ARG A 53 -5.70 1.28 -1.66
C ARG A 53 -5.74 -0.20 -1.99
N LYS A 54 -4.68 -0.91 -1.62
CA LYS A 54 -4.61 -2.38 -1.60
C LYS A 54 -4.81 -2.92 -0.19
N ARG A 55 -5.52 -4.04 -0.07
CA ARG A 55 -5.76 -4.72 1.21
C ARG A 55 -4.73 -5.82 1.44
N ALA A 56 -4.11 -5.83 2.61
CA ALA A 56 -3.19 -6.86 3.08
C ALA A 56 -3.64 -7.34 4.47
N GLY A 57 -4.66 -8.21 4.52
CA GLY A 57 -5.31 -8.64 5.76
C GLY A 57 -5.91 -7.48 6.56
N ASN A 58 -5.32 -7.21 7.72
CA ASN A 58 -5.63 -6.09 8.62
C ASN A 58 -4.82 -4.83 8.29
N TYR A 59 -4.10 -4.76 7.18
CA TYR A 59 -3.33 -3.59 6.76
C TYR A 59 -3.86 -3.04 5.45
N ARG A 60 -3.61 -1.76 5.22
CA ARG A 60 -3.95 -1.03 4.00
C ARG A 60 -2.70 -0.34 3.48
N ILE A 61 -2.33 -0.72 2.26
CA ILE A 61 -1.22 -0.12 1.51
C ILE A 61 -1.84 0.97 0.64
N ILE A 62 -1.46 2.22 0.87
CA ILE A 62 -1.88 3.36 0.05
C ILE A 62 -0.73 3.72 -0.88
N TYR A 63 -0.98 3.66 -2.18
CA TYR A 63 0.05 3.93 -3.18
C TYR A 63 -0.44 4.90 -4.25
N LEU A 64 0.51 5.59 -4.89
CA LEU A 64 0.31 6.36 -6.10
C LEU A 64 0.90 5.59 -7.28
N LYS A 65 0.27 5.70 -8.44
CA LYS A 65 0.78 5.14 -9.70
C LYS A 65 1.23 6.27 -10.61
N GLU A 66 2.52 6.33 -10.89
CA GLU A 66 3.14 7.33 -11.78
C GLU A 66 3.88 6.58 -12.90
N ASN A 67 3.30 6.54 -14.09
CA ASN A 67 3.85 5.78 -15.22
C ASN A 67 4.11 4.31 -14.83
N ASN A 68 5.39 3.91 -14.78
CA ASN A 68 5.83 2.56 -14.39
C ASN A 68 6.38 2.48 -12.94
N LEU A 69 6.16 3.51 -12.14
CA LEU A 69 6.54 3.61 -10.73
C LEU A 69 5.30 3.55 -9.82
N LEU A 70 5.39 2.77 -8.76
CA LEU A 70 4.43 2.75 -7.67
C LEU A 70 5.09 3.31 -6.42
N VAL A 71 4.56 4.42 -5.91
CA VAL A 71 5.05 5.05 -4.67
C VAL A 71 4.15 4.64 -3.53
N ILE A 72 4.65 3.79 -2.63
CA ILE A 72 3.97 3.41 -1.39
C ILE A 72 4.07 4.57 -0.41
N SER A 73 2.93 5.21 -0.15
CA SER A 73 2.87 6.44 0.65
C SER A 73 2.43 6.24 2.10
N VAL A 74 1.66 5.19 2.39
CA VAL A 74 1.17 4.88 3.75
C VAL A 74 0.93 3.38 3.92
N ILE A 75 1.33 2.80 5.06
CA ILE A 75 0.98 1.44 5.46
C ILE A 75 0.34 1.49 6.84
N ARG A 76 -0.99 1.43 6.86
CA ARG A 76 -1.77 1.62 8.10
C ARG A 76 -2.56 0.38 8.48
N VAL A 77 -2.64 0.14 9.80
CA VAL A 77 -3.53 -0.87 10.38
C VAL A 77 -4.97 -0.47 10.13
N ALA A 78 -5.77 -1.46 9.78
CA ALA A 78 -7.20 -1.36 9.64
C ALA A 78 -7.88 -1.43 11.02
N HIS A 79 -7.76 -0.39 11.84
CA HIS A 79 -8.66 -0.27 12.99
C HIS A 79 -10.10 -0.12 12.47
N ARG A 80 -11.01 -1.01 12.90
CA ARG A 80 -12.45 -0.89 12.63
C ARG A 80 -13.12 0.21 13.48
N LYS A 81 -12.36 1.06 14.17
CA LYS A 81 -12.87 2.04 15.15
C LYS A 81 -12.55 3.52 14.92
N GLU A 82 -11.81 3.88 13.87
CA GLU A 82 -11.58 5.30 13.56
C GLU A 82 -11.75 5.55 12.07
N VAL A 83 -12.98 5.39 11.60
CA VAL A 83 -13.43 6.01 10.36
C VAL A 83 -14.64 6.86 10.73
N TYR A 84 -14.40 8.06 11.27
CA TYR A 84 -14.93 9.35 10.82
C TYR A 84 -14.21 10.49 11.53
#